data_AF-A0A7V0LU82-F1
#
_entry.id   AF-A0A7V0LU82-F1
#
_cell.length_a   1.000
_cell.length_b   1.000
_cell.length_c   1.000
_cell.angle_alpha   90.00
_cell.angle_beta   90.00
_cell.angle_gamma   90.00
#
_symmetry.space_group_name_H-M   'P 1'
#
loop_
_entity.id
_entity.type
_entity.pdbx_description
1 polymer ?
#
loop_
_entity_poly.entity_id
_entity_poly.type
_entity_poly.pdbx_seq_one_letter_code
_entity_poly.pdbx_strand_id
1 'polypeptide(L)' 'MEGCKSITIRFKEEEKLYKQFIQAKAKLDAQREESGERKISCTDFAKKLLYAALREEGRE' A
#
# COMPACT_ATOMS: atom_id res chain seq x y z
N MET A 1 19.27 -5.52 1.08
CA MET A 1 18.37 -4.62 1.83
C MET A 1 18.55 -4.86 3.34
N GLU A 2 19.79 -4.88 3.82
CA GLU A 2 20.10 -4.98 5.25
C GLU A 2 20.08 -3.55 5.81
N GLY A 3 19.14 -3.24 6.70
CA GLY A 3 19.03 -1.91 7.32
C GLY A 3 17.68 -1.20 7.21
N CYS A 4 16.63 -1.87 6.73
CA CYS A 4 15.29 -1.27 6.73
C CYS A 4 14.77 -1.17 8.18
N LYS A 5 14.80 0.03 8.77
CA LYS A 5 14.17 0.29 10.08
C LYS A 5 12.67 0.03 9.97
N SER A 6 12.13 -0.83 10.83
CA SER A 6 10.69 -1.10 10.90
C SER A 6 9.93 0.20 11.18
N ILE A 7 8.98 0.55 10.32
CA ILE A 7 8.18 1.77 10.46
C ILE A 7 6.75 1.37 10.83
N THR A 8 6.26 1.87 11.96
CA THR A 8 4.87 1.69 12.36
C THR A 8 4.06 2.89 11.90
N ILE A 9 3.14 2.66 10.95
CA ILE A 9 2.21 3.69 10.48
C ILE A 9 0.97 3.64 11.38
N ARG A 10 0.71 4.74 12.11
CA ARG A 10 -0.53 4.92 12.87
C ARG A 10 -1.39 5.94 12.15
N PHE A 11 -2.59 5.52 11.74
CA PHE A 11 -3.57 6.42 11.16
C PHE A 11 -4.17 7.27 12.28
N LYS A 12 -3.91 8.59 12.28
CA LYS A 12 -4.43 9.56 13.25
C LYS A 12 -5.88 9.95 12.97
N GLU A 13 -6.22 10.09 11.70
CA GLU A 13 -7.58 10.37 11.24
C GLU A 13 -8.29 9.05 10.95
N GLU A 14 -9.32 8.80 11.76
CA GLU A 14 -10.50 7.95 11.59
C GLU A 14 -10.36 6.63 10.81
N GLU A 15 -11.00 5.60 11.36
CA GLU A 15 -11.34 4.30 10.76
C GLU A 15 -11.62 4.32 9.24
N LYS A 16 -12.09 5.45 8.71
CA LYS A 16 -12.26 5.76 7.28
C LYS A 16 -10.99 5.60 6.44
N LEU A 17 -9.82 6.13 6.82
CA LEU A 17 -8.58 5.98 6.04
C LEU A 17 -8.12 4.54 6.01
N TYR A 18 -8.23 3.84 7.14
CA TYR A 18 -7.96 2.41 7.22
C TYR A 18 -8.92 1.61 6.32
N LYS A 19 -10.23 1.91 6.36
CA LYS A 19 -11.24 1.29 5.48
C LYS A 19 -10.91 1.53 4.00
N GLN A 20 -10.54 2.75 3.61
CA GLN A 20 -10.13 3.06 2.24
C GLN A 20 -8.90 2.26 1.82
N PHE A 21 -7.90 2.14 2.71
CA PHE A 21 -6.71 1.33 2.46
C PHE A 21 -7.06 -0.15 2.22
N ILE A 22 -7.88 -0.74 3.08
CA ILE A 22 -8.29 -2.15 2.94
C ILE A 22 -9.13 -2.37 1.67
N GLN A 23 -10.03 -1.44 1.34
CA GLN A 23 -10.83 -1.51 0.10
C GLN A 23 -9.97 -1.39 -1.15
N ALA A 24 -9.01 -0.45 -1.17
CA ALA A 24 -8.08 -0.29 -2.29
C ALA A 24 -7.20 -1.54 -2.47
N LYS A 25 -6.73 -2.14 -1.37
CA LYS A 25 -6.01 -3.41 -1.39
C LYS A 25 -6.87 -4.52 -1.97
N ALA A 26 -8.11 -4.68 -1.52
CA ALA A 26 -9.02 -5.73 -1.98
C ALA A 26 -9.29 -5.63 -3.49
N LYS A 27 -9.46 -4.40 -4.02
CA LYS A 27 -9.59 -4.18 -5.47
C LYS A 27 -8.35 -4.62 -6.23
N LEU A 28 -7.16 -4.28 -5.74
CA LEU A 28 -5.91 -4.70 -6.37
C LEU A 28 -5.72 -6.22 -6.30
N ASP A 29 -6.08 -6.85 -5.18
CA ASP A 29 -6.02 -8.31 -5.04
C ASP A 29 -6.96 -9.02 -6.03
N ALA A 30 -8.16 -8.49 -6.25
CA ALA A 30 -9.10 -9.02 -7.25
C ALA A 30 -8.49 -8.94 -8.66
N GLN A 31 -7.93 -7.79 -9.04
CA GLN A 31 -7.28 -7.62 -10.35
C GLN A 31 -6.08 -8.57 -10.54
N ARG A 32 -5.31 -8.82 -9.48
CA ARG A 32 -4.18 -9.76 -9.52
C ARG A 32 -4.65 -11.20 -9.63
N GLU A 33 -5.71 -11.57 -8.91
CA GLU A 33 -6.32 -12.91 -8.99
C GLU A 33 -6.86 -13.17 -10.41
N GLU A 34 -7.51 -12.20 -11.04
CA GLU A 34 -7.95 -12.28 -12.44
C GLU A 34 -6.77 -12.42 -13.43
N SER A 35 -5.60 -11.87 -13.09
CA SER A 35 -4.37 -11.98 -13.88
C SER A 35 -3.55 -13.24 -13.57
N GLY A 36 -4.03 -14.12 -12.69
CA GLY A 36 -3.30 -15.33 -12.24
C GLY A 36 -2.14 -15.03 -11.28
N GLU A 37 -2.05 -13.81 -10.76
CA GLU A 37 -1.04 -13.39 -9.79
C GLU A 37 -1.48 -13.63 -8.34
N ARG A 38 -0.50 -13.80 -7.46
CA ARG A 38 -0.75 -13.91 -6.01
C ARG A 38 -1.20 -12.57 -5.41
N LYS A 39 -2.05 -12.67 -4.39
CA LYS A 39 -2.46 -11.54 -3.54
C LYS A 39 -1.26 -10.81 -2.95
N ILE A 40 -1.39 -9.48 -2.82
CA ILE A 40 -0.38 -8.60 -2.25
C ILE A 40 -0.49 -8.58 -0.72
N SER A 41 0.64 -8.52 -0.02
CA SER A 41 0.63 -8.28 1.43
C SER A 41 0.30 -6.81 1.72
N CYS A 42 -0.22 -6.52 2.93
CA CYS A 42 -0.50 -5.14 3.33
C CYS A 42 0.77 -4.27 3.32
N THR A 43 1.91 -4.84 3.72
CA THR A 43 3.21 -4.15 3.72
C THR A 43 3.64 -3.80 2.30
N ASP A 44 3.53 -4.74 1.36
CA ASP A 44 3.92 -4.50 -0.02
C ASP A 44 3.01 -3.48 -0.69
N PHE A 45 1.70 -3.55 -0.40
CA PHE A 45 0.73 -2.56 -0.87
C PHE A 45 1.02 -1.16 -0.33
N ALA A 46 1.28 -1.03 0.99
CA ALA A 46 1.67 0.24 1.59
C ALA A 46 2.98 0.77 0.99
N LYS A 47 3.97 -0.10 0.74
CA LYS A 47 5.22 0.27 0.10
C LYS A 47 5.00 0.79 -1.32
N LYS A 48 4.10 0.16 -2.09
CA LYS A 48 3.71 0.58 -3.44
C LYS A 48 3.09 1.99 -3.44
N LEU A 49 2.18 2.25 -2.49
CA LEU A 49 1.56 3.57 -2.32
C LEU A 49 2.59 4.64 -1.94
N LEU A 50 3.49 4.33 -0.99
CA LEU A 50 4.56 5.25 -0.59
C LEU A 50 5.50 5.58 -1.75
N TYR A 51 5.93 4.57 -2.53
CA TYR A 51 6.77 4.81 -3.70
C TYR A 51 6.05 5.63 -4.78
N ALA A 52 4.74 5.40 -4.99
CA ALA A 52 3.96 6.20 -5.93
C ALA A 52 3.93 7.67 -5.50
N ALA A 53 3.61 7.94 -4.23
CA ALA A 53 3.60 9.30 -3.68
C ALA A 53 4.96 9.99 -3.78
N LEU A 54 6.04 9.31 -3.39
CA LEU A 54 7.41 9.84 -3.51
C LEU A 54 7.83 10.11 -4.97
N ARG A 55 7.32 9.32 -5.92
CA ARG A 55 7.62 9.51 -7.35
C ARG A 55 6.85 10.68 -7.95
N GLU A 56 5.65 10.97 -7.46
CA GLU A 56 4.89 12.17 -7.82
C GLU A 56 5.54 13.42 -7.23
N GLU A 57 5.99 13.37 -5.98
CA GLU A 57 6.64 14.50 -5.29
C GLU A 57 8.03 14.84 -5.88
N GLY A 58 8.80 13.83 -6.33
CA GLY A 58 10.10 14.05 -6.98
C GLY A 58 10.03 14.44 -8.47
N ARG A 59 8.84 14.77 -8.99
CA ARG A 59 8.61 15.15 -10.40
C ARG A 59 8.33 16.65 -10.60
N GLU A 60 8.38 17.43 -9.51
CA GLU A 60 8.50 18.89 -9.51
C GLU A 60 9.97 19.34 -9.69
#